data_AF-A0A9E3WAV9-F1
#
_entry.id   AF-A0A9E3WAV9-F1
#
_cell.length_a   1.000
_cell.length_b   1.000
_cell.length_c   1.000
_cell.angle_alpha   90.00
_cell.angle_beta   90.00
_cell.angle_gamma   90.00
#
_symmetry.space_group_name_H-M   'P 1'
#
loop_
_entity.id
_entity.type
_entity.pdbx_description
1 polymer ?
#
loop_
_entity_poly.entity_id
_entity_poly.type
_entity_poly.pdbx_seq_one_letter_code
_entity_poly.pdbx_strand_id
1 'polypeptide(L)'
;MDNVTLFVLPQEQLQHLGKADSCFVAALLHVYSQRLESLARLSISLSTWTVADRINDVLLTYADRIETRLVITLTYEELAALSGTVREVVIRHLACLEKVGTARIEPGQITLMDTGALTLPCRSSEGEPA
;
A
#
# COMPACT_ATOMS: atom_id res chain seq x y z
N MET A 1 1.35 -34.54 -12.94
CA MET A 1 -0.08 -34.38 -13.26
C MET A 1 -0.83 -34.65 -11.97
N ASP A 2 -1.23 -33.60 -11.27
CA ASP A 2 -1.89 -33.74 -9.97
C ASP A 2 -3.39 -34.01 -10.18
N ASN A 3 -3.85 -35.16 -9.70
CA ASN A 3 -5.24 -35.59 -9.77
C ASN A 3 -6.01 -34.97 -8.60
N VAL A 4 -6.94 -34.04 -8.88
CA VAL A 4 -7.72 -33.34 -7.85
C VAL A 4 -9.10 -33.98 -7.73
N THR A 5 -9.46 -34.42 -6.52
CA THR A 5 -10.80 -34.91 -6.22
C THR A 5 -11.63 -33.77 -5.63
N LEU A 6 -12.69 -33.37 -6.35
CA LEU A 6 -13.62 -32.33 -5.91
C LEU A 6 -14.86 -32.97 -5.28
N PHE A 7 -15.21 -32.51 -4.07
CA PHE A 7 -16.48 -32.83 -3.42
C PHE A 7 -17.39 -31.61 -3.48
N VAL A 8 -18.63 -31.81 -3.94
CA VAL A 8 -19.64 -30.76 -4.06
C VAL A 8 -20.75 -31.06 -3.07
N LEU A 9 -21.09 -30.07 -2.24
CA LEU A 9 -22.16 -30.21 -1.24
C LEU A 9 -23.38 -29.40 -1.68
N PRO A 10 -24.54 -30.05 -1.92
CA PRO A 10 -25.77 -29.36 -2.30
C PRO A 10 -26.28 -28.41 -1.19
N GLN A 11 -26.86 -27.28 -1.60
CA GLN A 11 -27.35 -26.25 -0.67
C GLN A 11 -28.40 -26.77 0.32
N GLU A 12 -29.29 -27.66 -0.11
CA GLU A 12 -30.33 -28.24 0.75
C GLU A 12 -29.73 -29.11 1.88
N GLN A 13 -28.70 -29.89 1.55
CA GLN A 13 -27.99 -30.71 2.52
C GLN A 13 -27.17 -29.86 3.49
N LEU A 14 -26.59 -28.75 3.01
CA LEU A 14 -25.90 -27.77 3.85
C LEU A 14 -26.83 -27.17 4.92
N GLN A 15 -28.06 -26.81 4.53
CA GLN A 15 -29.05 -26.24 5.45
C GLN A 15 -29.53 -27.26 6.49
N HIS A 16 -29.64 -28.54 6.10
CA HIS A 16 -30.00 -29.62 7.03
C HIS A 16 -28.87 -29.92 8.02
N LEU A 17 -27.62 -29.97 7.55
CA LEU A 17 -26.43 -30.16 8.39
C LEU A 17 -26.24 -29.00 9.39
N GLY A 18 -26.49 -27.76 8.96
CA GLY A 18 -26.40 -26.59 9.84
C GLY A 18 -27.41 -26.59 11.00
N LYS A 19 -28.56 -27.28 10.83
CA LYS A 19 -29.55 -27.45 11.92
C LYS A 19 -29.21 -28.64 12.84
N ALA A 20 -28.45 -29.61 12.35
CA ALA A 20 -28.13 -30.84 13.07
C ALA A 20 -26.83 -30.75 13.88
N ASP A 21 -25.87 -29.92 13.45
CA ASP A 21 -24.56 -29.82 14.10
C ASP A 21 -24.06 -28.36 14.16
N SER A 22 -24.02 -27.81 15.37
CA SER A 22 -23.52 -26.45 15.62
C SER A 22 -22.01 -26.30 15.42
N CYS A 23 -21.24 -27.40 15.51
CA CYS A 23 -19.80 -27.38 15.28
C CYS A 23 -19.50 -27.16 13.78
N PHE A 24 -20.31 -27.76 12.91
CA PHE A 24 -20.24 -27.55 11.46
C PHE A 24 -20.52 -26.09 11.08
N VAL A 25 -21.51 -25.46 11.71
CA VAL A 25 -21.83 -24.04 11.48
C VAL A 25 -20.68 -23.13 11.92
N ALA A 26 -20.05 -23.41 13.06
CA ALA A 26 -18.90 -22.66 13.54
C ALA A 26 -17.68 -22.80 12.61
N ALA A 27 -17.41 -24.01 12.10
CA ALA A 27 -16.34 -24.25 11.12
C ALA A 27 -16.61 -23.50 9.80
N LEU A 28 -17.86 -23.51 9.33
CA LEU A 28 -18.27 -22.80 8.12
C LEU A 28 -18.11 -21.28 8.30
N LEU A 29 -18.58 -20.74 9.43
CA LEU A 29 -18.39 -19.33 9.81
C LEU A 29 -16.92 -18.95 9.85
N HIS A 30 -16.06 -19.79 10.43
CA HIS A 30 -14.62 -19.54 10.47
C HIS A 30 -13.99 -19.46 9.07
N VAL A 31 -14.37 -20.37 8.16
CA VAL A 31 -13.92 -20.32 6.75
C VAL A 31 -14.43 -19.06 6.05
N TYR A 32 -15.68 -18.67 6.28
CA TYR A 32 -16.21 -17.41 5.73
C TYR A 32 -15.51 -16.19 6.32
N SER A 33 -15.23 -16.15 7.62
CA SER A 33 -14.46 -15.09 8.27
C SER A 33 -13.06 -14.99 7.68
N GLN A 34 -12.37 -16.11 7.45
CA GLN A 34 -11.06 -16.11 6.78
C GLN A 34 -11.15 -15.60 5.34
N ARG A 35 -12.21 -15.96 4.60
CA ARG A 35 -12.44 -15.45 3.25
C ARG A 35 -12.77 -13.96 3.24
N LEU A 36 -13.59 -13.49 4.17
CA LEU A 36 -13.91 -12.07 4.34
C LEU A 36 -12.69 -11.27 4.77
N GLU A 37 -11.88 -11.80 5.69
CA GLU A 37 -10.62 -11.19 6.12
C GLU A 37 -9.59 -11.18 4.97
N SER A 38 -9.55 -12.23 4.15
CA SER A 38 -8.75 -12.26 2.92
C SER A 38 -9.22 -11.23 1.91
N LEU A 39 -10.53 -11.11 1.66
CA LEU A 39 -11.10 -10.10 0.76
C LEU A 39 -10.92 -8.68 1.30
N ALA A 40 -11.04 -8.47 2.61
CA ALA A 40 -10.75 -7.20 3.27
C ALA A 40 -9.27 -6.88 3.20
N ARG A 41 -8.37 -7.86 3.38
CA ARG A 41 -6.93 -7.71 3.15
C ARG A 41 -6.60 -7.41 1.70
N LEU A 42 -7.35 -7.94 0.72
CA LEU A 42 -7.17 -7.64 -0.70
C LEU A 42 -7.72 -6.26 -1.09
N SER A 43 -8.81 -5.82 -0.44
CA SER A 43 -9.30 -4.44 -0.54
C SER A 43 -8.31 -3.46 0.10
N ILE A 44 -7.73 -3.85 1.24
CA ILE A 44 -6.60 -3.19 1.85
C ILE A 44 -5.38 -3.31 0.95
N SER A 45 -5.17 -4.38 0.16
CA SER A 45 -3.99 -4.54 -0.70
C SER A 45 -4.03 -3.68 -1.97
N LEU A 46 -5.22 -3.29 -2.42
CA LEU A 46 -5.40 -2.21 -3.41
C LEU A 46 -5.27 -0.80 -2.78
N SER A 47 -5.25 -0.73 -1.44
CA SER A 47 -5.10 0.47 -0.60
C SER A 47 -3.77 0.53 0.18
N THR A 48 -2.92 -0.51 0.13
CA THR A 48 -1.75 -0.67 1.03
C THR A 48 -0.53 0.10 0.58
N TRP A 49 -0.59 0.63 -0.63
CA TRP A 49 0.32 1.68 -1.04
C TRP A 49 -0.45 2.96 -0.91
N THR A 50 -0.20 3.70 0.17
CA THR A 50 -0.59 5.10 0.22
C THR A 50 0.04 5.81 -0.98
N VAL A 51 -0.55 6.91 -1.43
CA VAL A 51 0.06 7.71 -2.51
C VAL A 51 1.52 8.06 -2.15
N ALA A 52 1.83 8.27 -0.87
CA ALA A 52 3.17 8.44 -0.35
C ALA A 52 4.10 7.25 -0.65
N ASP A 53 3.64 6.01 -0.47
CA ASP A 53 4.45 4.81 -0.74
C ASP A 53 4.79 4.68 -2.24
N ARG A 54 3.83 5.01 -3.12
CA ARG A 54 4.07 5.02 -4.57
C ARG A 54 5.07 6.09 -4.98
N ILE A 55 5.00 7.27 -4.35
CA ILE A 55 5.98 8.32 -4.57
C ILE A 55 7.36 7.85 -4.10
N ASN A 56 7.46 7.22 -2.92
CA ASN A 56 8.72 6.73 -2.37
C ASN A 56 9.38 5.65 -3.24
N ASP A 57 8.59 4.74 -3.80
CA ASP A 57 9.08 3.71 -4.71
C ASP A 57 9.58 4.29 -6.04
N VAL A 58 8.88 5.28 -6.61
CA VAL A 58 9.38 6.01 -7.77
C VAL A 58 10.68 6.73 -7.45
N LEU A 59 10.79 7.39 -6.29
CA LEU A 59 12.03 8.03 -5.86
C LEU A 59 13.18 7.04 -5.71
N LEU A 60 12.93 5.84 -5.17
CA LEU A 60 13.95 4.79 -5.04
C LEU A 60 14.32 4.14 -6.38
N THR A 61 13.35 3.97 -7.26
CA THR A 61 13.53 3.32 -8.58
C THR A 61 14.34 4.19 -9.54
N TYR A 62 14.10 5.51 -9.52
CA TYR A 62 14.74 6.48 -10.42
C TYR A 62 15.87 7.25 -9.75
N ALA A 63 16.29 6.86 -8.55
CA ALA A 63 17.46 7.43 -7.93
C ALA A 63 18.75 6.88 -8.54
N ASP A 64 19.56 7.78 -9.07
CA ASP A 64 20.94 7.48 -9.40
C ASP A 64 21.80 7.53 -8.14
N ARG A 65 22.65 6.51 -7.99
CA ARG A 65 23.62 6.46 -6.91
C ARG A 65 24.86 7.25 -7.31
N ILE A 66 24.97 8.46 -6.77
CA ILE A 66 26.15 9.31 -6.93
C ILE A 66 26.91 9.29 -5.61
N GLU A 67 28.07 8.63 -5.62
CA GLU A 67 28.91 8.41 -4.43
C GLU A 67 28.16 7.68 -3.30
N THR A 68 27.77 8.43 -2.26
CA THR A 68 27.05 7.95 -1.07
C THR A 68 25.61 8.47 -0.97
N ARG A 69 25.11 9.17 -1.99
CA ARG A 69 23.78 9.77 -2.00
C ARG A 69 22.96 9.24 -3.17
N LEU A 70 21.65 9.20 -2.98
CA LEU A 70 20.68 8.90 -4.03
C LEU A 70 20.13 10.22 -4.55
N VAL A 71 20.30 10.46 -5.85
CA VAL A 71 19.94 11.71 -6.52
C VAL A 71 18.91 11.41 -7.60
N ILE A 72 17.83 12.16 -7.63
CA ILE A 72 16.75 12.02 -8.61
C ILE A 72 16.64 13.32 -9.40
N THR A 73 16.67 13.21 -10.73
CA THR A 73 16.49 14.33 -11.66
C THR A 73 15.14 14.20 -12.37
N LEU A 74 14.05 14.14 -11.60
CA LEU A 74 12.68 14.10 -12.10
C LEU A 74 11.94 15.37 -11.67
N THR A 75 11.09 15.86 -12.55
CA THR A 75 10.14 16.94 -12.24
C THR A 75 8.97 16.43 -11.40
N TYR A 76 8.24 17.34 -10.75
CA TYR A 76 7.05 16.99 -9.97
C TYR A 76 5.94 16.39 -10.83
N GLU A 77 5.78 16.87 -12.06
CA GLU A 77 4.86 16.32 -13.05
C GLU A 77 5.21 14.88 -13.43
N GLU A 78 6.49 14.57 -13.66
CA GLU A 78 6.94 13.22 -13.98
C GLU A 78 6.75 12.27 -12.79
N LEU A 79 7.11 12.71 -11.57
CA LEU A 79 6.86 11.94 -10.35
C LEU A 79 5.37 11.66 -10.16
N ALA A 80 4.50 12.64 -10.44
CA ALA A 80 3.06 12.48 -10.33
C ALA A 80 2.53 11.46 -11.35
N ALA A 81 2.98 11.55 -12.60
CA ALA A 81 2.61 10.62 -13.66
C ALA A 81 3.04 9.18 -13.33
N LEU A 82 4.28 9.00 -12.84
CA LEU A 82 4.85 7.70 -12.51
C LEU A 82 4.23 7.07 -11.25
N SER A 83 3.90 7.88 -10.25
CA SER A 83 3.27 7.40 -9.00
C SER A 83 1.74 7.29 -9.08
N GLY A 84 1.14 7.66 -10.21
CA GLY A 84 -0.31 7.61 -10.45
C GLY A 84 -1.10 8.60 -9.59
N THR A 85 -0.56 9.80 -9.39
CA THR A 85 -1.17 10.88 -8.59
C THR A 85 -1.07 12.24 -9.30
N VAL A 86 -1.40 13.31 -8.60
CA VAL A 86 -1.31 14.68 -9.08
C VAL A 86 -0.10 15.40 -8.47
N ARG A 87 0.43 16.36 -9.22
CA ARG A 87 1.58 17.19 -8.85
C ARG A 87 1.51 17.74 -7.42
N GLU A 88 0.33 18.22 -6.99
CA GLU A 88 0.14 18.81 -5.66
C GLU A 88 0.41 17.82 -4.52
N VAL A 89 0.02 16.55 -4.72
CA VAL A 89 0.25 15.51 -3.71
C VAL A 89 1.74 15.17 -3.62
N VAL A 90 2.45 15.18 -4.75
CA VAL A 90 3.91 15.01 -4.80
C VAL A 90 4.62 16.15 -4.08
N ILE A 91 4.24 17.40 -4.36
CA ILE A 91 4.82 18.59 -3.71
C ILE A 91 4.64 18.51 -2.19
N ARG A 92 3.41 18.22 -1.73
CA ARG A 92 3.10 18.10 -0.31
C ARG A 92 3.89 16.98 0.38
N HIS A 93 4.04 15.84 -0.30
CA HIS A 93 4.81 14.71 0.21
C HIS A 93 6.31 15.01 0.29
N LEU A 94 6.89 15.56 -0.78
CA LEU A 94 8.29 16.00 -0.80
C LEU A 94 8.57 17.05 0.28
N ALA A 95 7.70 18.05 0.45
CA ALA A 95 7.83 19.04 1.51
C ALA A 95 7.80 18.42 2.93
N CYS A 96 7.06 17.32 3.12
CA CYS A 96 7.11 16.56 4.38
C CYS A 96 8.46 15.86 4.56
N LEU A 97 8.97 15.20 3.52
CA LEU A 97 10.29 14.54 3.55
C LEU A 97 11.42 15.54 3.83
N GLU A 98 11.32 16.76 3.31
CA GLU A 98 12.27 17.84 3.58
C GLU A 98 12.20 18.34 5.03
N LYS A 99 10.98 18.53 5.57
CA LYS A 99 10.79 18.91 6.99
C LYS A 99 11.37 17.89 7.97
N VAL A 100 11.29 16.61 7.63
CA VAL A 100 11.80 15.51 8.46
C VAL A 100 13.32 15.29 8.23
N GLY A 101 13.90 15.93 7.20
CA GLY A 101 15.32 15.81 6.86
C GLY A 101 15.67 14.54 6.08
N THR A 102 14.67 13.80 5.59
CA THR A 102 14.81 12.57 4.81
C THR A 102 15.27 12.84 3.38
N ALA A 103 14.84 13.96 2.80
CA ALA A 103 15.22 14.40 1.47
C ALA A 103 15.56 15.89 1.45
N ARG A 104 16.43 16.30 0.53
CA ARG A 104 16.72 17.70 0.23
C ARG A 104 16.25 17.99 -1.18
N ILE A 105 15.44 19.02 -1.34
CA ILE A 105 14.83 19.36 -2.63
C ILE A 105 15.51 20.63 -3.14
N GLU A 106 16.12 20.52 -4.31
CA GLU A 106 16.70 21.64 -5.03
C GLU A 106 15.98 21.78 -6.38
N PRO A 107 16.00 22.96 -7.01
CA PRO A 107 15.35 23.16 -8.30
C PRO A 107 15.88 22.16 -9.35
N GLY A 108 15.03 21.20 -9.73
CA GLY A 108 15.37 20.16 -10.71
C GLY A 108 16.15 18.97 -10.17
N GLN A 109 16.37 18.88 -8.85
CA GLN A 109 17.11 17.77 -8.25
C GLN A 109 16.61 17.44 -6.84
N ILE A 110 16.35 16.16 -6.58
CA ILE A 110 15.98 15.66 -5.25
C ILE A 110 17.11 14.76 -4.74
N THR A 111 17.66 15.07 -3.57
CA THR A 111 18.71 14.27 -2.94
C THR A 111 18.16 13.58 -1.71
N LEU A 112 18.16 12.24 -1.70
CA LEU A 112 17.76 11.47 -0.52
C LEU A 112 18.93 11.39 0.46
N MET A 113 18.68 11.82 1.70
CA MET A 113 19.65 11.86 2.80
C MET A 113 19.58 10.58 3.65
N ASP A 114 18.38 10.03 3.84
CA ASP A 114 18.16 8.80 4.59
C ASP A 114 17.19 7.87 3.83
N THR A 115 17.75 6.83 3.21
CA THR A 115 16.97 5.84 2.47
C THR A 115 16.14 4.92 3.37
N GLY A 116 16.52 4.77 4.64
CA GLY A 116 15.81 3.94 5.61
C GLY A 116 14.51 4.60 6.09
N ALA A 117 14.46 5.92 6.11
CA ALA A 117 13.30 6.69 6.56
C ALA A 117 12.17 6.82 5.51
N LEU A 118 12.40 6.43 4.24
CA LEU A 118 11.39 6.42 3.17
C LEU A 118 10.27 5.39 3.38
N THR A 119 10.34 4.55 4.41
CA THR A 119 9.26 3.61 4.75
C THR A 119 8.24 4.19 5.75
N LEU A 120 8.49 5.39 6.30
CA LEU A 120 7.56 6.01 7.23
C LEU A 120 6.48 6.82 6.47
N PRO A 121 5.19 6.50 6.62
CA PRO A 121 4.14 7.29 6.02
C PRO A 121 4.13 8.69 6.66
N CYS A 122 4.36 9.70 5.83
CA CYS A 122 4.18 11.10 6.19
C CYS A 122 2.72 11.34 6.54
N ARG A 123 2.39 11.33 7.84
CA ARG A 123 1.10 11.81 8.33
C ARG A 123 1.07 13.32 8.16
N SER A 124 0.43 13.79 7.10
CA SER A 124 0.06 15.20 6.95
C SER A 124 -0.88 15.59 8.09
N SER A 125 -0.39 16.41 9.02
CA SER A 125 -1.26 17.19 9.89
C SER A 125 -1.93 18.27 9.02
N GLU A 126 -3.18 18.04 8.64
CA GLU A 126 -4.04 19.06 8.03
C GLU A 126 -5.14 19.47 9.02
N GLY A 127 -5.12 20.77 9.37
CA GLY A 127 -6.22 21.58 9.92
C GLY A 127 -6.27 21.73 11.44
N GLU A 128 -6.40 22.91 12.06
CA GLU A 128 -6.47 24.33 11.64
C GLU A 128 -6.47 25.18 12.96
N PRO A 129 -6.23 26.51 12.99
CA PRO A 129 -6.08 27.30 14.20
C PRO A 129 -7.41 27.76 14.79
N ALA A 130 -7.37 28.07 16.08
CA ALA A 130 -8.08 29.17 16.73
C ALA A 130 -7.34 29.53 18.02
#